data_AF-A0A1V6CY62-F1
#
_entry.id   AF-A0A1V6CY62-F1
#
_cell.length_a   1.000
_cell.length_b   1.000
_cell.length_c   1.000
_cell.angle_alpha   90.00
_cell.angle_beta   90.00
_cell.angle_gamma   90.00
#
_symmetry.space_group_name_H-M   'P 1'
#
loop_
_entity.id
_entity.type
_entity.pdbx_description
1 polymer ?
#
loop_
_entity_poly.entity_id
_entity_poly.type
_entity_poly.pdbx_seq_one_letter_code
_entity_poly.pdbx_strand_id
1 'polypeptide(L)'
;MAKEQWSGRLGVILAVAGSAIGLGNFLRFPGVAAANGGGAFMIPYFVAILLLGLPLMWVEWTIGRFGGGFGHSTAPGAFHTMWNKNRFIKYFGVIGIFGPIVIYIYYVYIESWLLGYSFFALAGKFPGAKGGVSDFLTQYTGGESGLHFSNLGTAYGFFLATFIVNIAVVYFGIRGGIERVCKIAMPLLLVMAVVLVVRVFTLGTPNPAQPDNNVINGLGFLWNPDWSVLMNDQAWKTLTSAGVPFQERLGSLPYVLNAKVWLAAAGQVFFTLSVGIGAILTYASYLKKNDDVALSGLTSATANEFAEVVLGGSIVIPAAFAFFGAAATAQFAKGGTFDLGFLAMPMVLNHMPGGEFFGFLWFFLLFLAGITSSISLSQPALAFLEDEFNLSRRESVILFAIVTFILCHASVLGGMPVIGELDFWASNFCLVVFALVEAILFAWVFGMDRAWTELHAGSDIRIPRFYRFVLKYVTPLLLIVILGGWAWQELVPTLTLKGDPPDVKMGKTLSRILLVLMFAILCFLVWAVWRRRAREEQAALAPASPDASSEGL
;
A
#
# COMPACT_ATOMS: atom_id res chain seq x y z
N MET A 1 8.77 -15.23 26.44
CA MET A 1 7.34 -14.88 26.59
C MET A 1 6.55 -15.66 25.54
N ALA A 2 5.32 -16.09 25.84
CA ALA A 2 4.49 -16.74 24.82
C ALA A 2 4.16 -15.71 23.71
N LYS A 3 4.33 -16.09 22.44
CA LYS A 3 4.02 -15.23 21.29
C LYS A 3 2.53 -14.86 21.30
N GLU A 4 2.21 -13.58 21.05
CA GLU A 4 0.82 -13.15 20.88
C GLU A 4 0.14 -13.95 19.76
N GLN A 5 -1.17 -14.11 19.86
CA GLN A 5 -2.00 -14.77 18.84
C GLN A 5 -3.27 -13.95 18.63
N TRP A 6 -3.82 -14.03 17.42
CA TRP A 6 -5.13 -13.48 17.10
C TRP A 6 -6.22 -14.13 17.97
N SER A 7 -7.25 -13.37 18.37
CA SER A 7 -8.34 -13.93 19.17
C SER A 7 -9.20 -14.94 18.41
N GLY A 8 -9.19 -14.85 17.08
CA GLY A 8 -9.85 -15.79 16.18
C GLY A 8 -9.69 -15.39 14.73
N ARG A 9 -10.19 -16.25 13.83
CA ARG A 9 -10.06 -16.09 12.37
C ARG A 9 -10.64 -14.79 11.83
N LEU A 10 -11.79 -14.35 12.36
CA LEU A 10 -12.39 -13.09 11.95
C LEU A 10 -11.48 -11.89 12.28
N GLY A 11 -10.75 -11.95 13.39
CA GLY A 11 -9.82 -10.90 13.80
C GLY A 11 -8.69 -10.69 12.81
N VAL A 12 -8.03 -11.78 12.40
CA VAL A 12 -6.94 -11.70 11.40
C VAL A 12 -7.45 -11.33 10.02
N ILE A 13 -8.61 -11.84 9.58
CA ILE A 13 -9.18 -11.49 8.28
C ILE A 13 -9.50 -9.99 8.22
N LEU A 14 -10.12 -9.45 9.29
CA LEU A 14 -10.42 -8.01 9.37
C LEU A 14 -9.16 -7.16 9.52
N ALA A 15 -8.13 -7.64 10.21
CA ALA A 15 -6.87 -6.92 10.31
C ALA A 15 -6.14 -6.85 8.95
N VAL A 16 -6.05 -7.98 8.23
CA VAL A 16 -5.46 -8.00 6.89
C VAL A 16 -6.32 -7.22 5.90
N ALA A 17 -7.65 -7.33 5.98
CA ALA A 17 -8.55 -6.53 5.16
C ALA A 17 -8.42 -5.03 5.50
N GLY A 18 -8.23 -4.66 6.77
CA GLY A 18 -8.00 -3.26 7.18
C GLY A 18 -6.62 -2.74 6.83
N SER A 19 -5.62 -3.62 6.69
CA SER A 19 -4.33 -3.25 6.10
C SER A 19 -4.50 -2.87 4.63
N ALA A 20 -5.27 -3.65 3.89
CA ALA A 20 -5.52 -3.47 2.46
C ALA A 20 -6.48 -2.30 2.15
N ILE A 21 -7.63 -2.26 2.84
CA ILE A 21 -8.67 -1.24 2.68
C ILE A 21 -8.19 0.07 3.32
N GLY A 22 -7.63 0.92 2.49
CA GLY A 22 -7.00 2.18 2.88
C GLY A 22 -7.24 3.30 1.87
N LEU A 23 -6.30 4.24 1.85
CA LEU A 23 -6.28 5.32 0.85
C LEU A 23 -6.14 4.82 -0.60
N GLY A 24 -5.65 3.59 -0.78
CA GLY A 24 -5.56 2.92 -2.07
C GLY A 24 -6.91 2.79 -2.77
N ASN A 25 -7.93 2.38 -2.02
CA ASN A 25 -9.27 2.06 -2.53
C ASN A 25 -10.07 3.31 -2.89
N PHE A 26 -10.00 4.32 -2.02
CA PHE A 26 -10.88 5.49 -2.12
C PHE A 26 -10.21 6.68 -2.81
N LEU A 27 -8.87 6.77 -2.84
CA LEU A 27 -8.15 7.87 -3.49
C LEU A 27 -7.37 7.39 -4.73
N ARG A 28 -6.48 6.41 -4.55
CA ARG A 28 -5.56 5.98 -5.60
C ARG A 28 -6.29 5.29 -6.75
N PHE A 29 -7.16 4.32 -6.48
CA PHE A 29 -7.90 3.59 -7.51
C PHE A 29 -8.74 4.50 -8.40
N PRO A 30 -9.58 5.41 -7.88
CA PRO A 30 -10.30 6.38 -8.70
C PRO A 30 -9.37 7.20 -9.60
N GLY A 31 -8.24 7.68 -9.07
CA GLY A 31 -7.24 8.43 -9.82
C GLY A 31 -6.62 7.62 -10.95
N VAL A 32 -6.11 6.43 -10.64
CA VAL A 32 -5.45 5.56 -11.61
C VAL A 32 -6.44 5.11 -12.68
N ALA A 33 -7.66 4.69 -12.32
CA ALA A 33 -8.68 4.27 -13.27
C ALA A 33 -9.07 5.42 -14.20
N ALA A 34 -9.39 6.60 -13.66
CA ALA A 34 -9.77 7.76 -14.47
C ALA A 34 -8.62 8.26 -15.38
N ALA A 35 -7.38 8.27 -14.89
CA ALA A 35 -6.21 8.69 -15.67
C ALA A 35 -5.89 7.73 -16.82
N ASN A 36 -6.25 6.45 -16.67
CA ASN A 36 -5.99 5.39 -17.66
C ASN A 36 -7.23 5.02 -18.48
N GLY A 37 -8.22 5.91 -18.61
CA GLY A 37 -9.35 5.70 -19.53
C GLY A 37 -10.50 4.85 -18.95
N GLY A 38 -10.68 4.86 -17.63
CA GLY A 38 -11.85 4.29 -16.95
C GLY A 38 -12.01 2.81 -17.24
N GLY A 39 -13.09 2.43 -17.92
CA GLY A 39 -13.40 1.04 -18.24
C GLY A 39 -12.34 0.31 -19.06
N ALA A 40 -11.50 1.01 -19.82
CA ALA A 40 -10.35 0.38 -20.48
C ALA A 40 -9.31 -0.17 -19.46
N PHE A 41 -9.10 0.54 -18.35
CA PHE A 41 -8.17 0.16 -17.29
C PHE A 41 -8.65 -1.06 -16.49
N MET A 42 -9.96 -1.24 -16.36
CA MET A 42 -10.55 -2.32 -15.57
C MET A 42 -10.15 -3.71 -16.08
N ILE A 43 -9.88 -3.87 -17.38
CA ILE A 43 -9.47 -5.18 -17.95
C ILE A 43 -8.06 -5.57 -17.47
N PRO A 44 -6.98 -4.79 -17.71
CA PRO A 44 -5.66 -5.06 -17.13
C PRO A 44 -5.70 -5.19 -15.61
N TYR A 45 -6.53 -4.40 -14.93
CA TYR A 45 -6.70 -4.44 -13.47
C TYR A 45 -7.20 -5.81 -12.99
N PHE A 46 -8.33 -6.31 -13.51
CA PHE A 46 -8.86 -7.63 -13.11
C PHE A 46 -7.93 -8.78 -13.50
N VAL A 47 -7.25 -8.68 -14.65
CA VAL A 47 -6.24 -9.67 -15.04
C VAL A 47 -5.08 -9.66 -14.03
N ALA A 48 -4.61 -8.49 -13.62
CA ALA A 48 -3.55 -8.36 -12.62
C ALA A 48 -3.98 -8.89 -11.23
N ILE A 49 -5.23 -8.70 -10.81
CA ILE A 49 -5.73 -9.31 -9.57
C ILE A 49 -5.62 -10.83 -9.64
N LEU A 50 -6.11 -11.43 -10.74
CA LEU A 50 -6.16 -12.89 -10.87
C LEU A 50 -4.79 -13.53 -11.05
N LEU A 51 -3.84 -12.84 -11.71
CA LEU A 51 -2.52 -13.40 -12.05
C LEU A 51 -1.38 -12.95 -11.12
N LEU A 52 -1.56 -11.85 -10.37
CA LEU A 52 -0.55 -11.32 -9.45
C LEU A 52 -1.10 -11.20 -8.04
N GLY A 53 -2.17 -10.42 -7.85
CA GLY A 53 -2.69 -10.07 -6.52
C GLY A 53 -3.07 -11.27 -5.67
N LEU A 54 -4.01 -12.09 -6.15
CA LEU A 54 -4.51 -13.25 -5.42
C LEU A 54 -3.44 -14.35 -5.24
N PRO A 55 -2.63 -14.72 -6.25
CA PRO A 55 -1.50 -15.63 -6.05
C PRO A 55 -0.54 -15.17 -4.97
N LEU A 56 -0.11 -13.90 -4.99
CA LEU A 56 0.87 -13.38 -4.05
C LEU A 56 0.28 -13.18 -2.64
N MET A 57 -1.00 -12.85 -2.53
CA MET A 57 -1.72 -12.89 -1.25
C MET A 57 -1.56 -14.27 -0.60
N TRP A 58 -1.82 -15.36 -1.33
CA TRP A 58 -1.61 -16.71 -0.80
C TRP A 58 -0.15 -17.02 -0.48
N VAL A 59 0.81 -16.52 -1.27
CA VAL A 59 2.24 -16.65 -0.99
C VAL A 59 2.58 -16.02 0.36
N GLU A 60 2.22 -14.75 0.58
CA GLU A 60 2.54 -14.02 1.82
C GLU A 60 1.91 -14.66 3.05
N TRP A 61 0.63 -15.02 3.01
CA TRP A 61 -0.02 -15.69 4.13
C TRP A 61 0.69 -17.01 4.47
N THR A 62 1.08 -17.77 3.44
CA THR A 62 1.75 -19.06 3.63
C THR A 62 3.16 -18.89 4.19
N ILE A 63 3.96 -17.96 3.64
CA ILE A 63 5.31 -17.66 4.13
C ILE A 63 5.24 -17.15 5.57
N GLY A 64 4.31 -16.24 5.86
CA GLY A 64 4.11 -15.67 7.19
C GLY A 64 3.81 -16.75 8.21
N ARG A 65 2.78 -17.58 7.98
CA ARG A 65 2.44 -18.68 8.88
C ARG A 65 3.59 -19.68 9.03
N PHE A 66 4.27 -20.02 7.95
CA PHE A 66 5.43 -20.91 7.97
C PHE A 66 6.55 -20.33 8.85
N GLY A 67 7.00 -19.10 8.60
CA GLY A 67 8.05 -18.43 9.37
C GLY A 67 7.67 -18.23 10.84
N GLY A 68 6.39 -17.90 11.10
CA GLY A 68 5.85 -17.78 12.44
C GLY A 68 5.97 -19.06 13.26
N GLY A 69 5.84 -20.23 12.61
CA GLY A 69 6.08 -21.54 13.22
C GLY A 69 7.52 -21.79 13.69
N PHE A 70 8.48 -20.99 13.21
CA PHE A 70 9.89 -21.01 13.64
C PHE A 70 10.26 -19.80 14.50
N GLY A 71 9.29 -19.01 14.96
CA GLY A 71 9.54 -17.83 15.78
C GLY A 71 10.00 -16.60 15.01
N HIS A 72 9.85 -16.57 13.68
CA HIS A 72 10.19 -15.41 12.86
C HIS A 72 8.94 -14.78 12.27
N SER A 73 8.63 -13.55 12.66
CA SER A 73 7.48 -12.81 12.16
C SER A 73 7.81 -11.90 10.98
N THR A 74 9.07 -11.79 10.60
CA THR A 74 9.49 -10.88 9.52
C THR A 74 10.21 -11.61 8.40
N ALA A 75 10.20 -11.00 7.22
CA ALA A 75 10.75 -11.59 6.01
C ALA A 75 12.22 -12.01 6.11
N PRO A 76 13.16 -11.28 6.77
CA PRO A 76 14.54 -11.75 6.91
C PRO A 76 14.65 -13.13 7.58
N GLY A 77 13.90 -13.33 8.66
CA GLY A 77 13.86 -14.60 9.39
C GLY A 77 13.13 -15.68 8.61
N ALA A 78 11.91 -15.40 8.13
CA ALA A 78 11.11 -16.35 7.36
C ALA A 78 11.86 -16.84 6.10
N PHE A 79 12.51 -15.93 5.37
CA PHE A 79 13.24 -16.29 4.17
C PHE A 79 14.48 -17.12 4.47
N HIS A 80 15.18 -16.81 5.56
CA HIS A 80 16.30 -17.62 6.03
C HIS A 80 15.86 -19.05 6.40
N THR A 81 14.71 -19.21 7.04
CA THR A 81 14.14 -20.53 7.34
C THR A 81 13.80 -21.32 6.08
N MET A 82 13.22 -20.66 5.07
CA MET A 82 12.88 -21.31 3.79
C MET A 82 14.11 -21.71 2.97
N TRP A 83 15.20 -20.95 3.07
CA TRP A 83 16.46 -21.22 2.36
C TRP A 83 17.70 -21.11 3.26
N ASN A 84 17.79 -22.02 4.24
CA ASN A 84 18.89 -22.05 5.21
C ASN A 84 20.29 -22.21 4.58
N LYS A 85 20.39 -22.82 3.39
CA LYS A 85 21.65 -23.01 2.65
C LYS A 85 22.27 -21.70 2.16
N ASN A 86 21.50 -20.62 2.02
CA ASN A 86 22.00 -19.34 1.52
C ASN A 86 22.09 -18.30 2.64
N ARG A 87 23.32 -17.87 2.94
CA ARG A 87 23.59 -16.85 3.98
C ARG A 87 23.08 -15.45 3.65
N PHE A 88 22.81 -15.14 2.38
CA PHE A 88 22.42 -13.81 1.91
C PHE A 88 20.92 -13.60 1.77
N ILE A 89 20.11 -14.68 1.77
CA ILE A 89 18.67 -14.57 1.51
C ILE A 89 17.93 -13.64 2.48
N LYS A 90 18.39 -13.59 3.74
CA LYS A 90 17.85 -12.69 4.77
C LYS A 90 17.92 -11.20 4.41
N TYR A 91 18.91 -10.79 3.61
CA TYR A 91 19.04 -9.39 3.18
C TYR A 91 18.01 -9.00 2.12
N PHE A 92 17.56 -9.94 1.29
CA PHE A 92 16.41 -9.69 0.42
C PHE A 92 15.12 -9.52 1.23
N GLY A 93 15.02 -10.19 2.37
CA GLY A 93 13.94 -10.01 3.34
C GLY A 93 13.90 -8.63 3.99
N VAL A 94 15.00 -7.85 3.98
CA VAL A 94 15.04 -6.50 4.59
C VAL A 94 14.01 -5.58 3.96
N ILE A 95 13.68 -5.77 2.68
CA ILE A 95 12.67 -4.96 1.98
C ILE A 95 11.30 -5.08 2.67
N GLY A 96 10.95 -6.25 3.21
CA GLY A 96 9.70 -6.48 3.97
C GLY A 96 9.64 -5.81 5.35
N ILE A 97 10.69 -5.10 5.76
CA ILE A 97 10.70 -4.21 6.94
C ILE A 97 10.89 -2.76 6.48
N PHE A 98 11.83 -2.54 5.56
CA PHE A 98 12.15 -1.24 5.00
C PHE A 98 10.94 -0.59 4.31
N GLY A 99 10.26 -1.32 3.42
CA GLY A 99 9.11 -0.82 2.68
C GLY A 99 8.02 -0.27 3.61
N PRO A 100 7.48 -1.07 4.55
CA PRO A 100 6.47 -0.61 5.51
C PRO A 100 6.89 0.60 6.33
N ILE A 101 8.14 0.68 6.79
CA ILE A 101 8.63 1.86 7.53
C ILE A 101 8.64 3.10 6.63
N VAL A 102 9.11 2.98 5.39
CA VAL A 102 9.12 4.12 4.45
C VAL A 102 7.71 4.57 4.12
N ILE A 103 6.79 3.63 3.90
CA ILE A 103 5.38 3.96 3.68
C ILE A 103 4.82 4.68 4.90
N TYR A 104 5.02 4.14 6.11
CA TYR A 104 4.56 4.75 7.36
C TYR A 104 4.99 6.21 7.52
N ILE A 105 6.24 6.56 7.14
CA ILE A 105 6.81 7.92 7.27
C ILE A 105 5.99 9.01 6.57
N TYR A 106 5.47 8.75 5.38
CA TYR A 106 4.64 9.72 4.66
C TYR A 106 3.15 9.46 4.85
N TYR A 107 2.76 8.20 5.02
CA TYR A 107 1.37 7.80 5.09
C TYR A 107 0.69 8.35 6.35
N VAL A 108 1.34 8.33 7.52
CA VAL A 108 0.79 8.92 8.75
C VAL A 108 0.60 10.43 8.62
N TYR A 109 1.43 11.10 7.83
CA TYR A 109 1.25 12.52 7.57
C TYR A 109 0.04 12.78 6.68
N ILE A 110 -0.13 12.04 5.58
CA ILE A 110 -1.34 12.13 4.72
C ILE A 110 -2.60 11.76 5.53
N GLU A 111 -2.52 10.71 6.35
CA GLU A 111 -3.59 10.30 7.26
C GLU A 111 -4.02 11.45 8.17
N SER A 112 -3.07 12.23 8.69
CA SER A 112 -3.36 13.38 9.53
C SER A 112 -4.09 14.51 8.81
N TRP A 113 -3.87 14.65 7.49
CA TRP A 113 -4.60 15.63 6.69
C TRP A 113 -6.08 15.27 6.63
N LEU A 114 -6.41 13.97 6.55
CA LEU A 114 -7.78 13.49 6.51
C LEU A 114 -8.50 13.75 7.82
N LEU A 115 -7.82 13.57 8.96
CA LEU A 115 -8.37 13.97 10.25
C LEU A 115 -8.65 15.47 10.30
N GLY A 116 -7.70 16.30 9.87
CA GLY A 116 -7.86 17.75 9.80
C GLY A 116 -9.01 18.18 8.89
N TYR A 117 -9.08 17.62 7.68
CA TYR A 117 -10.12 17.91 6.71
C TYR A 117 -11.50 17.46 7.20
N SER A 118 -11.59 16.32 7.90
CA SER A 118 -12.85 15.89 8.53
C SER A 118 -13.34 16.89 9.57
N PHE A 119 -12.42 17.44 10.38
CA PHE A 119 -12.74 18.47 11.36
C PHE A 119 -13.20 19.78 10.69
N PHE A 120 -12.49 20.25 9.67
CA PHE A 120 -12.84 21.49 8.97
C PHE A 120 -14.14 21.37 8.17
N ALA A 121 -14.41 20.20 7.59
CA ALA A 121 -15.68 19.91 6.93
C ALA A 121 -16.85 19.95 7.92
N LEU A 122 -16.71 19.28 9.07
CA LEU A 122 -17.75 19.29 10.12
C LEU A 122 -17.96 20.69 10.72
N ALA A 123 -16.91 21.49 10.82
CA ALA A 123 -16.97 22.84 11.37
C ALA A 123 -17.51 23.90 10.37
N GLY A 124 -17.87 23.52 9.14
CA GLY A 124 -18.30 24.46 8.10
C GLY A 124 -17.20 25.45 7.68
N LYS A 125 -15.93 25.11 7.93
CA LYS A 125 -14.76 25.95 7.64
C LYS A 125 -14.00 25.51 6.39
N PHE A 126 -14.49 24.45 5.73
CA PHE A 126 -13.95 24.01 4.47
C PHE A 126 -14.22 25.08 3.39
N PRO A 127 -13.24 25.48 2.57
CA PRO A 127 -13.47 26.55 1.61
C PRO A 127 -14.48 26.14 0.55
N GLY A 128 -15.59 26.86 0.54
CA GLY A 128 -16.37 27.16 -0.67
C GLY A 128 -15.63 28.13 -1.58
N ALA A 129 -16.35 28.73 -2.54
CA ALA A 129 -15.86 29.59 -3.63
C ALA A 129 -14.94 30.79 -3.26
N LYS A 130 -14.62 31.04 -1.98
CA LYS A 130 -13.67 32.07 -1.54
C LYS A 130 -12.33 31.42 -1.19
N GLY A 131 -11.32 31.63 -2.04
CA GLY A 131 -9.96 31.09 -1.88
C GLY A 131 -9.69 29.83 -2.69
N GLY A 132 -10.71 29.06 -3.07
CA GLY A 132 -10.53 27.85 -3.89
C GLY A 132 -9.96 26.66 -3.10
N VAL A 133 -10.31 25.44 -3.53
CA VAL A 133 -9.91 24.20 -2.84
C VAL A 133 -8.41 23.92 -2.98
N SER A 134 -7.80 24.32 -4.10
CA SER A 134 -6.36 24.19 -4.34
C SER A 134 -5.54 24.98 -3.32
N ASP A 135 -5.89 26.25 -3.09
CA ASP A 135 -5.16 27.12 -2.15
C ASP A 135 -5.28 26.59 -0.72
N PHE A 136 -6.42 26.01 -0.35
CA PHE A 136 -6.59 25.39 0.97
C PHE A 136 -5.63 24.23 1.19
N LEU A 137 -5.48 23.34 0.22
CA LEU A 137 -4.53 22.22 0.31
C LEU A 137 -3.10 22.75 0.38
N THR A 138 -2.71 23.64 -0.53
CA THR A 138 -1.38 24.23 -0.56
C THR A 138 -1.04 24.93 0.76
N GLN A 139 -1.96 25.73 1.30
CA GLN A 139 -1.78 26.42 2.57
C GLN A 139 -1.75 25.46 3.76
N TYR A 140 -2.62 24.45 3.76
CA TYR A 140 -2.66 23.43 4.83
C TYR A 140 -1.36 22.64 4.91
N THR A 141 -0.79 22.25 3.76
CA THR A 141 0.48 21.52 3.69
C THR A 141 1.71 22.43 3.83
N GLY A 142 1.52 23.74 4.04
CA GLY A 142 2.59 24.71 4.25
C GLY A 142 3.39 25.09 3.00
N GLY A 143 2.81 24.89 1.80
CA GLY A 143 3.41 25.35 0.54
C GLY A 143 3.38 26.87 0.41
N GLU A 144 2.33 27.51 0.91
CA GLU A 144 2.17 28.97 0.93
C GLU A 144 1.45 29.42 2.21
N SER A 145 1.69 30.65 2.65
CA SER A 145 0.89 31.28 3.71
C SER A 145 -0.26 32.04 3.08
N GLY A 146 -1.48 31.90 3.63
CA GLY A 146 -2.63 32.60 3.07
C GLY A 146 -3.81 32.72 4.00
N LEU A 147 -4.98 32.90 3.39
CA LEU A 147 -6.24 33.22 4.06
C LEU A 147 -6.68 32.15 5.08
N HIS A 148 -6.46 30.87 4.76
CA HIS A 148 -6.93 29.75 5.57
C HIS A 148 -5.90 29.33 6.61
N PHE A 149 -4.62 29.31 6.24
CA PHE A 149 -3.53 28.93 7.14
C PHE A 149 -2.31 29.83 6.92
N SER A 150 -1.76 30.35 8.02
CA SER A 150 -0.58 31.21 7.99
C SER A 150 0.73 30.42 8.12
N ASN A 151 0.69 29.23 8.70
CA ASN A 151 1.85 28.35 8.90
C ASN A 151 1.41 26.88 9.08
N LEU A 152 2.40 25.98 9.14
CA LEU A 152 2.23 24.54 9.28
C LEU A 152 1.70 24.09 10.66
N GLY A 153 1.52 24.99 11.62
CA GLY A 153 1.17 24.64 13.00
C GLY A 153 -0.14 23.86 13.12
N THR A 154 -1.14 24.17 12.28
CA THR A 154 -2.41 23.42 12.26
C THR A 154 -2.21 22.00 11.76
N ALA A 155 -1.57 21.81 10.60
CA ALA A 155 -1.28 20.49 10.06
C ALA A 155 -0.38 19.68 10.99
N TYR A 156 0.61 20.32 11.61
CA TYR A 156 1.48 19.68 12.60
C TYR A 156 0.71 19.23 13.85
N GLY A 157 -0.26 20.02 14.33
CA GLY A 157 -1.14 19.63 15.44
C GLY A 157 -1.96 18.37 15.14
N PHE A 158 -2.54 18.28 13.94
CA PHE A 158 -3.26 17.08 13.50
C PHE A 158 -2.31 15.89 13.28
N PHE A 159 -1.09 16.14 12.78
CA PHE A 159 -0.04 15.12 12.68
C PHE A 159 0.31 14.55 14.05
N LEU A 160 0.55 15.38 15.06
CA LEU A 160 0.84 14.94 16.43
C LEU A 160 -0.31 14.08 16.99
N ALA A 161 -1.55 14.52 16.84
CA ALA A 161 -2.72 13.77 17.30
C ALA A 161 -2.80 12.40 16.62
N THR A 162 -2.65 12.36 15.30
CA THR A 162 -2.72 11.15 14.47
C THR A 162 -1.57 10.18 14.80
N PHE A 163 -0.36 10.70 14.96
CA PHE A 163 0.82 9.92 15.34
C PHE A 163 0.63 9.30 16.73
N ILE A 164 0.15 10.07 17.71
CA ILE A 164 -0.11 9.56 19.07
C ILE A 164 -1.17 8.45 19.03
N VAL A 165 -2.24 8.62 18.26
CA VAL A 165 -3.28 7.58 18.10
C VAL A 165 -2.67 6.29 17.54
N ASN A 166 -1.86 6.38 16.48
CA ASN A 166 -1.17 5.23 15.90
C ASN A 166 -0.28 4.51 16.93
N ILE A 167 0.58 5.25 17.63
CA ILE A 167 1.45 4.69 18.67
C ILE A 167 0.64 4.08 19.81
N ALA A 168 -0.47 4.70 20.22
CA ALA A 168 -1.33 4.17 21.27
C ALA A 168 -1.98 2.83 20.87
N VAL A 169 -2.42 2.69 19.62
CA VAL A 169 -3.02 1.42 19.14
C VAL A 169 -1.99 0.29 19.18
N VAL A 170 -0.80 0.52 18.62
CA VAL A 170 0.24 -0.52 18.54
C VAL A 170 0.84 -0.85 19.90
N TYR A 171 0.80 0.09 20.85
CA TYR A 171 1.18 -0.13 22.25
C TYR A 171 0.36 -1.25 22.91
N PHE A 172 -0.92 -1.41 22.56
CA PHE A 172 -1.79 -2.46 23.09
C PHE A 172 -1.65 -3.81 22.35
N GLY A 173 -0.68 -3.94 21.44
CA GLY A 173 -0.36 -5.18 20.74
C GLY A 173 -1.41 -5.62 19.71
N ILE A 174 -1.30 -6.87 19.27
CA ILE A 174 -2.13 -7.43 18.20
C ILE A 174 -3.58 -7.54 18.66
N ARG A 175 -3.83 -8.23 19.77
CA ARG A 175 -5.19 -8.53 20.24
C ARG A 175 -5.85 -7.33 20.94
N GLY A 176 -5.09 -6.62 21.76
CA GLY A 176 -5.60 -5.50 22.57
C GLY A 176 -5.74 -4.19 21.81
N GLY A 177 -4.93 -4.02 20.76
CA GLY A 177 -4.85 -2.83 19.92
C GLY A 177 -5.42 -3.07 18.53
N ILE A 178 -4.60 -3.62 17.64
CA ILE A 178 -4.87 -3.73 16.19
C ILE A 178 -6.21 -4.43 15.93
N GLU A 179 -6.41 -5.63 16.48
CA GLU A 179 -7.62 -6.41 16.25
C GLU A 179 -8.87 -5.68 16.75
N ARG A 180 -8.78 -4.99 17.90
CA ARG A 180 -9.90 -4.25 18.48
C ARG A 180 -10.27 -3.05 17.62
N VAL A 181 -9.28 -2.30 17.13
CA VAL A 181 -9.51 -1.16 16.24
C VAL A 181 -10.13 -1.63 14.93
N CYS A 182 -9.58 -2.66 14.27
CA CYS A 182 -10.12 -3.16 13.00
C CYS A 182 -11.56 -3.71 13.15
N LYS A 183 -11.90 -4.34 14.28
CA LYS A 183 -13.29 -4.79 14.54
C LYS A 183 -14.31 -3.66 14.62
N ILE A 184 -13.87 -2.43 14.92
CA ILE A 184 -14.74 -1.25 15.02
C ILE A 184 -14.67 -0.41 13.74
N ALA A 185 -13.44 -0.11 13.29
CA ALA A 185 -13.18 0.74 12.14
C ALA A 185 -13.73 0.14 10.84
N MET A 186 -13.59 -1.17 10.61
CA MET A 186 -14.01 -1.79 9.35
C MET A 186 -15.54 -1.75 9.12
N PRO A 187 -16.39 -2.14 10.10
CA PRO A 187 -17.83 -1.96 9.93
C PRO A 187 -18.24 -0.49 9.82
N LEU A 188 -17.62 0.40 10.59
CA LEU A 188 -17.92 1.83 10.55
C LEU A 188 -17.59 2.44 9.19
N LEU A 189 -16.43 2.10 8.64
CA LEU A 189 -15.98 2.48 7.30
C LEU A 189 -16.99 2.01 6.25
N LEU A 190 -17.43 0.74 6.33
CA LEU A 190 -18.42 0.20 5.39
C LEU A 190 -19.74 0.98 5.45
N VAL A 191 -20.23 1.29 6.65
CA VAL A 191 -21.47 2.07 6.83
C VAL A 191 -21.31 3.47 6.21
N MET A 192 -20.21 4.16 6.50
CA MET A 192 -19.93 5.48 5.94
C MET A 192 -19.82 5.45 4.41
N ALA A 193 -19.15 4.43 3.87
CA ALA A 193 -19.01 4.24 2.43
C ALA A 193 -20.37 4.04 1.76
N VAL A 194 -21.23 3.18 2.32
CA VAL A 194 -22.58 2.94 1.78
C VAL A 194 -23.41 4.21 1.81
N VAL A 195 -23.37 5.00 2.89
CA VAL A 195 -24.08 6.29 2.97
C VAL A 195 -23.59 7.24 1.87
N LEU A 196 -22.28 7.32 1.63
CA LEU A 196 -21.71 8.15 0.57
C LEU A 196 -22.10 7.65 -0.83
N VAL A 197 -22.06 6.34 -1.09
CA VAL A 197 -22.50 5.77 -2.38
C VAL A 197 -23.96 6.11 -2.64
N VAL A 198 -24.85 5.89 -1.66
CA VAL A 198 -26.27 6.25 -1.79
C VAL A 198 -26.40 7.75 -2.06
N ARG A 199 -25.64 8.59 -1.34
CA ARG A 199 -25.69 10.04 -1.58
C ARG A 199 -25.25 10.41 -2.99
N VAL A 200 -24.15 9.84 -3.48
CA VAL A 200 -23.65 10.08 -4.84
C VAL A 200 -24.68 9.63 -5.88
N PHE A 201 -25.32 8.49 -5.67
CA PHE A 201 -26.33 7.97 -6.61
C PHE A 201 -27.59 8.84 -6.69
N THR A 202 -27.88 9.60 -5.64
CA THR A 202 -28.99 10.58 -5.63
C THR A 202 -28.62 11.96 -6.22
N LEU A 203 -27.41 12.16 -6.74
CA LEU A 203 -27.03 13.43 -7.37
C LEU A 203 -27.68 13.67 -8.72
N GLY A 204 -28.06 12.60 -9.44
CA GLY A 204 -28.70 12.70 -10.74
C GLY A 204 -27.86 13.49 -11.75
N THR A 205 -28.41 14.61 -12.21
CA THR A 205 -27.77 15.54 -13.16
C THR A 205 -27.67 16.93 -12.51
N PRO A 206 -26.54 17.26 -11.86
CA PRO A 206 -26.36 18.53 -11.16
C PRO A 206 -26.56 19.77 -12.04
N ASN A 207 -26.20 19.69 -13.33
CA ASN A 207 -26.37 20.75 -14.30
C ASN A 207 -27.32 20.32 -15.44
N PRO A 208 -28.60 20.76 -15.45
CA PRO A 208 -29.56 20.40 -16.50
C PRO A 208 -29.13 20.82 -17.92
N ALA A 209 -28.24 21.81 -18.07
CA ALA A 209 -27.71 22.22 -19.38
C ALA A 209 -26.68 21.22 -19.95
N GLN A 210 -26.18 20.29 -19.13
CA GLN A 210 -25.22 19.26 -19.51
C GLN A 210 -25.78 17.88 -19.10
N PRO A 211 -26.82 17.37 -19.80
CA PRO A 211 -27.51 16.14 -19.39
C PRO A 211 -26.60 14.92 -19.35
N ASP A 212 -25.53 14.90 -20.15
CA ASP A 212 -24.54 13.83 -20.17
C ASP A 212 -23.65 13.80 -18.92
N ASN A 213 -23.53 14.92 -18.20
CA ASN A 213 -22.82 15.00 -16.92
C ASN A 213 -23.74 14.51 -15.79
N ASN A 214 -23.90 13.20 -15.71
CA ASN A 214 -24.74 12.54 -14.71
C ASN A 214 -24.03 11.32 -14.10
N VAL A 215 -24.55 10.85 -12.97
CA VAL A 215 -23.96 9.75 -12.20
C VAL A 215 -23.89 8.45 -13.00
N ILE A 216 -24.91 8.13 -13.80
CA ILE A 216 -24.97 6.90 -14.59
C ILE A 216 -23.87 6.89 -15.64
N ASN A 217 -23.65 8.00 -16.33
CA ASN A 217 -22.56 8.14 -17.29
C ASN A 217 -21.19 8.12 -16.60
N GLY A 218 -21.08 8.63 -15.36
CA GLY A 218 -19.87 8.49 -14.55
C GLY A 218 -19.56 7.04 -14.17
N LEU A 219 -20.58 6.25 -13.82
CA LEU A 219 -20.43 4.79 -13.64
C LEU A 219 -20.09 4.11 -14.98
N GLY A 220 -20.75 4.51 -16.07
CA GLY A 220 -20.46 4.02 -17.41
C GLY A 220 -19.02 4.29 -17.84
N PHE A 221 -18.47 5.46 -17.50
CA PHE A 221 -17.07 5.80 -17.74
C PHE A 221 -16.11 4.82 -17.04
N LEU A 222 -16.43 4.38 -15.82
CA LEU A 222 -15.61 3.40 -15.08
C LEU A 222 -15.83 1.97 -15.56
N TRP A 223 -17.05 1.59 -15.94
CA TRP A 223 -17.42 0.18 -16.13
C TRP A 223 -17.57 -0.27 -17.59
N ASN A 224 -17.79 0.64 -18.53
CA ASN A 224 -17.92 0.30 -19.95
C ASN A 224 -16.53 0.28 -20.60
N PRO A 225 -16.03 -0.88 -21.07
CA PRO A 225 -14.76 -0.93 -21.77
C PRO A 225 -14.82 -0.11 -23.05
N ASP A 226 -13.95 0.89 -23.16
CA ASP A 226 -13.80 1.64 -24.41
C ASP A 226 -12.90 0.88 -25.38
N TRP A 227 -13.54 0.13 -26.29
CA TRP A 227 -12.84 -0.64 -27.31
C TRP A 227 -12.04 0.22 -28.28
N SER A 228 -12.43 1.49 -28.47
CA SER A 228 -11.67 2.43 -29.30
C SER A 228 -10.34 2.78 -28.66
N VAL A 229 -10.29 2.87 -27.33
CA VAL A 229 -9.05 3.02 -26.55
C VAL A 229 -8.26 1.72 -26.52
N LEU A 230 -8.92 0.59 -26.20
CA LEU A 230 -8.27 -0.72 -26.05
C LEU A 230 -7.56 -1.17 -27.32
N MET A 231 -8.27 -1.12 -28.46
CA MET A 231 -7.78 -1.63 -29.73
C MET A 231 -7.08 -0.54 -30.55
N ASN A 232 -7.56 0.71 -30.51
CA ASN A 232 -7.06 1.85 -31.30
C ASN A 232 -6.59 1.44 -32.70
N ASP A 233 -7.50 1.37 -33.68
CA ASP A 233 -7.18 0.97 -35.05
C ASP A 233 -6.03 1.77 -35.68
N GLN A 234 -5.82 3.02 -35.25
CA GLN A 234 -4.71 3.85 -35.70
C GLN A 234 -3.36 3.35 -35.16
N ALA A 235 -3.32 2.86 -33.92
CA ALA A 235 -2.14 2.24 -33.32
C ALA A 235 -1.69 1.01 -34.13
N TRP A 236 -2.63 0.13 -34.50
CA TRP A 236 -2.32 -1.03 -35.34
C TRP A 236 -1.86 -0.67 -36.74
N LYS A 237 -2.47 0.34 -37.36
CA LYS A 237 -2.03 0.85 -38.66
C LYS A 237 -0.59 1.36 -38.60
N THR A 238 -0.23 2.14 -37.58
CA THR A 238 1.15 2.63 -37.42
C THR A 238 2.16 1.49 -37.15
N LEU A 239 1.79 0.49 -36.35
CA LEU A 239 2.62 -0.69 -36.09
C LEU A 239 2.95 -1.50 -37.35
N THR A 240 1.96 -1.68 -38.22
CA THR A 240 2.05 -2.51 -39.43
C THR A 240 2.56 -1.76 -40.66
N SER A 241 2.61 -0.43 -40.61
CA SER A 241 2.99 0.40 -41.76
C SER A 241 4.47 0.29 -42.10
N ALA A 242 4.76 -0.04 -43.37
CA ALA A 242 6.13 -0.03 -43.89
C ALA A 242 6.71 1.40 -43.87
N GLY A 243 7.96 1.55 -43.44
CA GLY A 243 8.65 2.85 -43.40
C GLY A 243 8.55 3.64 -42.09
N VAL A 244 7.70 3.23 -41.15
CA VAL A 244 7.65 3.86 -39.81
C VAL A 244 8.85 3.41 -38.96
N PRO A 245 9.66 4.33 -38.39
CA PRO A 245 10.76 4.01 -37.50
C PRO A 245 10.33 3.17 -36.29
N PHE A 246 11.19 2.25 -35.84
CA PHE A 246 10.89 1.35 -34.72
C PHE A 246 10.45 2.08 -33.44
N GLN A 247 11.02 3.25 -33.16
CA GLN A 247 10.70 4.05 -31.99
C GLN A 247 9.29 4.65 -32.05
N GLU A 248 8.82 5.04 -33.23
CA GLU A 248 7.47 5.54 -33.46
C GLU A 248 6.43 4.38 -33.43
N ARG A 249 6.82 3.18 -33.87
CA ARG A 249 6.03 1.95 -33.68
C ARG A 249 5.85 1.61 -32.19
N LEU A 250 6.91 1.68 -31.40
CA LEU A 250 6.84 1.50 -29.95
C LEU A 250 5.93 2.53 -29.26
N GLY A 251 5.99 3.79 -29.70
CA GLY A 251 5.13 4.86 -29.16
C GLY A 251 3.65 4.74 -29.55
N SER A 252 3.34 3.96 -30.58
CA SER A 252 1.99 3.75 -31.10
C SER A 252 1.42 2.37 -30.75
N LEU A 253 1.93 1.71 -29.72
CA LEU A 253 1.35 0.45 -29.25
C LEU A 253 -0.12 0.65 -28.82
N PRO A 254 -1.03 -0.25 -29.22
CA PRO A 254 -2.40 -0.27 -28.72
C PRO A 254 -2.39 -0.34 -27.21
N TYR A 255 -3.45 0.18 -26.59
CA TYR A 255 -3.55 0.26 -25.13
C TYR A 255 -3.34 -1.11 -24.45
N VAL A 256 -3.88 -2.19 -25.03
CA VAL A 256 -3.70 -3.57 -24.52
C VAL A 256 -2.25 -4.08 -24.60
N LEU A 257 -1.41 -3.51 -25.47
CA LEU A 257 0.01 -3.83 -25.59
C LEU A 257 0.89 -2.79 -24.88
N ASN A 258 0.31 -1.73 -24.31
CA ASN A 258 1.06 -0.67 -23.67
C ASN A 258 1.52 -1.10 -22.28
N ALA A 259 2.83 -1.30 -22.13
CA ALA A 259 3.45 -1.69 -20.86
C ALA A 259 3.11 -0.74 -19.70
N LYS A 260 2.96 0.57 -19.94
CA LYS A 260 2.65 1.55 -18.89
C LYS A 260 1.30 1.30 -18.23
N VAL A 261 0.31 0.85 -19.00
CA VAL A 261 -1.02 0.51 -18.49
C VAL A 261 -0.94 -0.72 -17.58
N TRP A 262 -0.25 -1.77 -18.02
CA TRP A 262 -0.06 -2.98 -17.24
C TRP A 262 0.76 -2.74 -15.97
N LEU A 263 1.76 -1.85 -16.05
CA LEU A 263 2.52 -1.37 -14.89
C LEU A 263 1.62 -0.62 -13.89
N ALA A 264 0.75 0.28 -14.38
CA ALA A 264 -0.19 1.00 -13.52
C ALA A 264 -1.21 0.05 -12.86
N ALA A 265 -1.74 -0.91 -13.62
CA ALA A 265 -2.67 -1.92 -13.13
C ALA A 265 -2.02 -2.82 -12.06
N ALA A 266 -0.84 -3.39 -12.37
CA ALA A 266 -0.09 -4.18 -11.41
C ALA A 266 0.25 -3.36 -10.16
N GLY A 267 0.78 -2.14 -10.34
CA GLY A 267 1.09 -1.23 -9.23
C GLY A 267 -0.12 -0.90 -8.36
N GLN A 268 -1.32 -0.76 -8.95
CA GLN A 268 -2.57 -0.62 -8.18
C GLN A 268 -2.92 -1.88 -7.39
N VAL A 269 -2.90 -3.05 -8.01
CA VAL A 269 -3.19 -4.33 -7.34
C VAL A 269 -2.24 -4.58 -6.16
N PHE A 270 -0.97 -4.28 -6.36
CA PHE A 270 0.06 -4.35 -5.33
C PHE A 270 -0.22 -3.42 -4.16
N PHE A 271 -0.48 -2.15 -4.46
CA PHE A 271 -0.75 -1.14 -3.45
C PHE A 271 -2.02 -1.46 -2.65
N THR A 272 -3.13 -1.75 -3.34
CA THR A 272 -4.43 -1.95 -2.70
C THR A 272 -4.48 -3.21 -1.85
N LEU A 273 -3.90 -4.31 -2.32
CA LEU A 273 -3.90 -5.54 -1.54
C LEU A 273 -2.86 -5.54 -0.41
N SER A 274 -2.00 -4.51 -0.30
CA SER A 274 -0.86 -4.50 0.63
C SER A 274 0.05 -5.74 0.47
N VAL A 275 0.16 -6.24 -0.75
CA VAL A 275 1.00 -7.38 -1.10
C VAL A 275 2.35 -6.87 -1.59
N GLY A 276 3.43 -7.58 -1.32
CA GLY A 276 4.79 -7.19 -1.66
C GLY A 276 5.44 -6.23 -0.65
N ILE A 277 4.84 -6.00 0.52
CA ILE A 277 5.43 -5.11 1.55
C ILE A 277 5.76 -5.83 2.86
N GLY A 278 5.31 -7.08 3.06
CA GLY A 278 5.64 -7.88 4.25
C GLY A 278 4.73 -7.64 5.47
N ALA A 279 3.73 -6.75 5.38
CA ALA A 279 2.73 -6.56 6.42
C ALA A 279 1.84 -7.81 6.59
N ILE A 280 1.38 -8.39 5.48
CA ILE A 280 0.55 -9.61 5.48
C ILE A 280 1.35 -10.80 5.98
N LEU A 281 2.58 -10.97 5.49
CA LEU A 281 3.52 -11.95 6.02
C LEU A 281 3.64 -11.84 7.55
N THR A 282 3.81 -10.61 8.06
CA THR A 282 3.93 -10.38 9.50
C THR A 282 2.65 -10.76 10.25
N TYR A 283 1.48 -10.36 9.76
CA TYR A 283 0.19 -10.71 10.37
C TYR A 283 -0.08 -12.22 10.37
N ALA A 284 0.22 -12.89 9.27
CA ALA A 284 0.06 -14.33 9.14
C ALA A 284 1.02 -15.12 10.04
N SER A 285 2.14 -14.53 10.47
CA SER A 285 3.08 -15.18 11.40
C SER A 285 2.56 -15.38 12.83
N TYR A 286 1.44 -14.74 13.18
CA TYR A 286 0.74 -14.93 14.45
C TYR A 286 -0.35 -16.01 14.38
N LEU A 287 -0.48 -16.69 13.22
CA LEU A 287 -1.35 -17.86 13.05
C LEU A 287 -0.71 -19.13 13.61
N LYS A 288 -1.54 -20.12 13.94
CA LYS A 288 -1.09 -21.47 14.27
C LYS A 288 -0.79 -22.24 12.98
N LYS A 289 0.02 -23.30 13.10
CA LYS A 289 0.49 -24.13 11.97
C LYS A 289 -0.63 -24.66 11.05
N ASN A 290 -1.81 -24.93 11.59
CA ASN A 290 -2.95 -25.49 10.86
C ASN A 290 -4.11 -24.50 10.71
N ASP A 291 -3.92 -23.21 10.99
CA ASP A 291 -4.95 -22.21 10.71
C ASP A 291 -5.04 -21.98 9.19
N ASP A 292 -6.25 -21.86 8.66
CA ASP A 292 -6.46 -21.66 7.22
C ASP A 292 -5.88 -20.33 6.73
N VAL A 293 -5.07 -20.42 5.68
CA VAL A 293 -4.50 -19.29 4.93
C VAL A 293 -5.14 -19.10 3.55
N ALA A 294 -5.76 -20.15 3.00
CA ALA A 294 -6.27 -20.13 1.63
C ALA A 294 -7.59 -19.36 1.54
N LEU A 295 -8.59 -19.74 2.34
CA LEU A 295 -9.87 -19.03 2.38
C LEU A 295 -9.73 -17.69 3.10
N SER A 296 -8.91 -17.59 4.15
CA SER A 296 -8.65 -16.33 4.84
C SER A 296 -8.00 -15.30 3.90
N GLY A 297 -6.97 -15.69 3.14
CA GLY A 297 -6.34 -14.83 2.15
C GLY A 297 -7.30 -14.42 1.02
N LEU A 298 -8.09 -15.36 0.49
CA LEU A 298 -9.12 -15.05 -0.52
C LEU A 298 -10.19 -14.10 0.02
N THR A 299 -10.62 -14.29 1.27
CA THR A 299 -11.64 -13.46 1.91
C THR A 299 -11.13 -12.03 2.11
N SER A 300 -9.90 -11.86 2.61
CA SER A 300 -9.31 -10.53 2.78
C SER A 300 -9.10 -9.83 1.43
N ALA A 301 -8.62 -10.53 0.41
CA ALA A 301 -8.49 -9.97 -0.94
C ALA A 301 -9.85 -9.57 -1.53
N THR A 302 -10.87 -10.43 -1.40
CA THR A 302 -12.21 -10.14 -1.92
C THR A 302 -12.87 -8.97 -1.19
N ALA A 303 -12.69 -8.88 0.13
CA ALA A 303 -13.18 -7.74 0.92
C ALA A 303 -12.52 -6.44 0.46
N ASN A 304 -11.21 -6.46 0.20
CA ASN A 304 -10.49 -5.33 -0.37
C ASN A 304 -11.04 -4.92 -1.74
N GLU A 305 -11.20 -5.88 -2.66
CA GLU A 305 -11.71 -5.60 -4.00
C GLU A 305 -13.13 -5.05 -3.97
N PHE A 306 -13.99 -5.57 -3.09
CA PHE A 306 -15.31 -5.00 -2.88
C PHE A 306 -15.23 -3.53 -2.42
N ALA A 307 -14.37 -3.21 -1.46
CA ALA A 307 -14.19 -1.84 -1.01
C ALA A 307 -13.57 -0.94 -2.11
N GLU A 308 -12.66 -1.46 -2.92
CA GLU A 308 -12.04 -0.73 -4.03
C GLU A 308 -13.02 -0.45 -5.17
N VAL A 309 -13.46 -1.50 -5.86
CA VAL A 309 -14.18 -1.31 -7.13
C VAL A 309 -15.64 -0.95 -6.91
N VAL A 310 -16.27 -1.47 -5.85
CA VAL A 310 -17.69 -1.21 -5.58
C VAL A 310 -17.87 0.06 -4.78
N LEU A 311 -17.15 0.25 -3.68
CA LEU A 311 -17.33 1.43 -2.83
C LEU A 311 -16.50 2.62 -3.33
N GLY A 312 -15.17 2.50 -3.39
CA GLY A 312 -14.27 3.56 -3.83
C GLY A 312 -14.56 4.05 -5.25
N GLY A 313 -14.71 3.11 -6.19
CA GLY A 313 -15.08 3.39 -7.58
C GLY A 313 -16.43 4.07 -7.77
N SER A 314 -17.38 3.87 -6.85
CA SER A 314 -18.74 4.43 -6.95
C SER A 314 -18.93 5.78 -6.24
N ILE A 315 -17.92 6.27 -5.52
CA ILE A 315 -18.02 7.56 -4.82
C ILE A 315 -17.41 8.67 -5.68
N VAL A 316 -16.09 8.65 -5.90
CA VAL A 316 -15.37 9.82 -6.39
C VAL A 316 -15.53 10.04 -7.89
N ILE A 317 -15.39 8.98 -8.70
CA ILE A 317 -15.50 9.10 -10.16
C ILE A 317 -16.91 9.56 -10.56
N PRO A 318 -18.01 8.92 -10.11
CA PRO A 318 -19.34 9.33 -10.54
C PRO A 318 -19.72 10.72 -10.04
N ALA A 319 -19.28 11.11 -8.84
CA ALA A 319 -19.48 12.46 -8.33
C ALA A 319 -18.73 13.51 -9.16
N ALA A 320 -17.43 13.32 -9.40
CA ALA A 320 -16.63 14.23 -10.22
C ALA A 320 -17.16 14.31 -11.66
N PHE A 321 -17.56 13.18 -12.23
CA PHE A 321 -18.14 13.14 -13.58
C PHE A 321 -19.46 13.89 -13.66
N ALA A 322 -20.37 13.70 -12.69
CA ALA A 322 -21.66 14.39 -12.68
C ALA A 322 -21.52 15.91 -12.58
N PHE A 323 -20.50 16.41 -11.90
CA PHE A 323 -20.28 17.86 -11.74
C PHE A 323 -19.41 18.49 -12.83
N PHE A 324 -18.39 17.78 -13.33
CA PHE A 324 -17.36 18.36 -14.20
C PHE A 324 -17.26 17.69 -15.59
N GLY A 325 -17.90 16.54 -15.78
CA GLY A 325 -17.80 15.73 -16.99
C GLY A 325 -16.50 14.92 -17.10
N ALA A 326 -16.43 14.10 -18.14
CA ALA A 326 -15.34 13.13 -18.36
C ALA A 326 -13.96 13.79 -18.47
N ALA A 327 -13.85 14.84 -19.28
CA ALA A 327 -12.57 15.48 -19.59
C ALA A 327 -11.93 16.13 -18.35
N ALA A 328 -12.71 16.87 -17.57
CA ALA A 328 -12.24 17.49 -16.34
C ALA A 328 -11.93 16.44 -15.26
N THR A 329 -12.74 15.39 -15.15
CA THR A 329 -12.47 14.27 -14.22
C THR A 329 -11.14 13.60 -14.52
N ALA A 330 -10.88 13.30 -15.81
CA ALA A 330 -9.60 12.75 -16.25
C ALA A 330 -8.44 13.74 -16.06
N GLN A 331 -8.68 15.05 -16.16
CA GLN A 331 -7.67 16.06 -15.91
C GLN A 331 -7.29 16.14 -14.42
N PHE A 332 -8.27 16.12 -13.51
CA PHE A 332 -7.99 16.01 -12.06
C PHE A 332 -7.18 14.76 -11.76
N ALA A 333 -7.55 13.62 -12.34
CA ALA A 333 -6.84 12.36 -12.17
C ALA A 333 -5.37 12.39 -12.67
N LYS A 334 -5.07 13.24 -13.67
CA LYS A 334 -3.71 13.42 -14.21
C LYS A 334 -2.88 14.45 -13.43
N GLY A 335 -3.49 15.31 -12.62
CA GLY A 335 -2.79 16.31 -11.80
C GLY A 335 -2.00 15.69 -10.66
N GLY A 336 -2.55 14.67 -10.03
CA GLY A 336 -1.93 13.95 -8.93
C GLY A 336 -2.80 12.80 -8.44
N THR A 337 -2.15 11.80 -7.83
CA THR A 337 -2.81 10.56 -7.37
C THR A 337 -3.97 10.81 -6.40
N PHE A 338 -3.93 11.91 -5.64
CA PHE A 338 -4.92 12.23 -4.61
C PHE A 338 -5.82 13.41 -4.96
N ASP A 339 -5.61 14.05 -6.12
CA ASP A 339 -6.29 15.28 -6.52
C ASP A 339 -7.80 15.08 -6.66
N LEU A 340 -8.24 13.91 -7.11
CA LEU A 340 -9.66 13.58 -7.16
C LEU A 340 -10.33 13.65 -5.77
N GLY A 341 -9.64 13.20 -4.71
CA GLY A 341 -10.22 13.19 -3.36
C GLY A 341 -9.99 14.48 -2.56
N PHE A 342 -8.90 15.21 -2.82
CA PHE A 342 -8.58 16.45 -2.10
C PHE A 342 -8.97 17.73 -2.85
N LEU A 343 -9.14 17.67 -4.17
CA LEU A 343 -9.57 18.82 -4.98
C LEU A 343 -10.98 18.61 -5.53
N ALA A 344 -11.23 17.53 -6.27
CA ALA A 344 -12.52 17.35 -6.94
C ALA A 344 -13.65 17.07 -5.94
N MET A 345 -13.48 16.14 -5.02
CA MET A 345 -14.53 15.80 -4.04
C MET A 345 -14.98 16.99 -3.20
N PRO A 346 -14.09 17.84 -2.65
CA PRO A 346 -14.57 18.98 -1.89
C PRO A 346 -15.29 20.03 -2.74
N MET A 347 -14.88 20.21 -4.01
CA MET A 347 -15.63 21.04 -4.94
C MET A 347 -17.04 20.48 -5.19
N VAL A 348 -17.20 19.16 -5.30
CA VAL A 348 -18.53 18.52 -5.39
C VAL A 348 -19.32 18.78 -4.10
N LEU A 349 -18.71 18.55 -2.93
CA LEU A 349 -19.35 18.72 -1.61
C LEU A 349 -19.89 20.13 -1.38
N ASN A 350 -19.18 21.16 -1.83
CA ASN A 350 -19.60 22.55 -1.73
C ASN A 350 -20.89 22.89 -2.50
N HIS A 351 -21.22 22.11 -3.53
CA HIS A 351 -22.43 22.31 -4.32
C HIS A 351 -23.58 21.39 -3.87
N MET A 352 -23.34 20.52 -2.89
CA MET A 352 -24.34 19.57 -2.40
C MET A 352 -25.01 20.07 -1.11
N PRO A 353 -26.34 19.98 -0.99
CA PRO A 353 -27.03 20.14 0.29
C PRO A 353 -26.46 19.16 1.33
N GLY A 354 -26.15 19.68 2.53
CA GLY A 354 -25.49 18.91 3.59
C GLY A 354 -24.01 18.63 3.34
N GLY A 355 -23.35 19.40 2.47
CA GLY A 355 -21.94 19.22 2.09
C GLY A 355 -20.97 19.10 3.26
N GLU A 356 -21.21 19.81 4.38
CA GLU A 356 -20.42 19.72 5.62
C GLU A 356 -20.44 18.30 6.23
N PHE A 357 -21.65 17.73 6.38
CA PHE A 357 -21.84 16.39 6.92
C PHE A 357 -21.24 15.31 6.00
N PHE A 358 -21.52 15.39 4.69
CA PHE A 358 -20.94 14.45 3.74
C PHE A 358 -19.43 14.62 3.59
N GLY A 359 -18.90 15.83 3.78
CA GLY A 359 -17.47 16.10 3.79
C GLY A 359 -16.79 15.50 5.01
N PHE A 360 -17.42 15.63 6.18
CA PHE A 360 -16.99 14.92 7.38
C PHE A 360 -16.98 13.41 7.14
N LEU A 361 -18.08 12.83 6.63
CA LEU A 361 -18.15 11.40 6.33
C LEU A 361 -17.05 10.94 5.36
N TRP A 362 -16.80 11.71 4.30
CA TRP A 362 -15.77 11.41 3.30
C TRP A 362 -14.38 11.38 3.93
N PHE A 363 -13.97 12.47 4.58
CA PHE A 363 -12.63 12.56 5.14
C PHE A 363 -12.42 11.69 6.37
N PHE A 364 -13.46 11.50 7.19
CA PHE A 364 -13.37 10.61 8.35
C PHE A 364 -13.35 9.14 7.93
N LEU A 365 -14.09 8.75 6.88
CA LEU A 365 -13.94 7.42 6.27
C LEU A 365 -12.51 7.18 5.81
N LEU A 366 -11.91 8.14 5.12
CA LEU A 366 -10.54 8.03 4.64
C LEU A 366 -9.55 7.97 5.81
N PHE A 367 -9.79 8.72 6.89
CA PHE A 367 -9.00 8.65 8.11
C PHE A 367 -9.07 7.27 8.79
N LEU A 368 -10.27 6.68 8.89
CA LEU A 368 -10.43 5.32 9.43
C LEU A 368 -9.68 4.28 8.57
N ALA A 369 -9.80 4.39 7.25
CA ALA A 369 -9.07 3.56 6.30
C ALA A 369 -7.55 3.76 6.46
N GLY A 370 -7.12 5.00 6.67
CA GLY A 370 -5.73 5.36 6.91
C GLY A 370 -5.16 4.73 8.18
N ILE A 371 -5.86 4.88 9.32
CA ILE A 371 -5.45 4.30 10.61
C ILE A 371 -5.26 2.79 10.50
N THR A 372 -6.19 2.06 9.87
CA THR A 372 -6.09 0.59 9.81
C THR A 372 -4.91 0.13 8.96
N SER A 373 -4.53 0.90 7.93
CA SER A 373 -3.32 0.65 7.15
C SER A 373 -2.04 1.05 7.91
N SER A 374 -1.98 2.22 8.54
CA SER A 374 -0.75 2.71 9.20
C SER A 374 -0.35 1.89 10.43
N ILE A 375 -1.32 1.41 11.23
CA ILE A 375 -1.02 0.46 12.30
C ILE A 375 -0.47 -0.86 11.74
N SER A 376 -0.90 -1.28 10.55
CA SER A 376 -0.39 -2.48 9.88
C SER A 376 1.04 -2.31 9.38
N LEU A 377 1.37 -1.14 8.85
CA LEU A 377 2.72 -0.79 8.39
C LEU A 377 3.74 -0.73 9.54
N SER A 378 3.30 -0.46 10.77
CA SER A 378 4.19 -0.47 11.95
C SER A 378 4.62 -1.89 12.37
N GLN A 379 3.77 -2.90 12.12
CA GLN A 379 3.94 -4.22 12.71
C GLN A 379 5.22 -4.94 12.27
N PRO A 380 5.66 -4.91 11.00
CA PRO A 380 6.92 -5.54 10.60
C PRO A 380 8.13 -5.02 11.37
N ALA A 381 8.18 -3.72 11.66
CA ALA A 381 9.27 -3.13 12.44
C ALA A 381 9.22 -3.57 13.91
N LEU A 382 8.03 -3.52 14.52
CA LEU A 382 7.84 -3.96 15.91
C LEU A 382 8.18 -5.44 16.09
N ALA A 383 7.71 -6.28 15.17
CA ALA A 383 7.95 -7.71 15.20
C ALA A 383 9.43 -8.05 14.97
N PHE A 384 10.14 -7.29 14.13
CA PHE A 384 11.60 -7.43 13.98
C PHE A 384 12.33 -7.16 15.30
N LEU A 385 11.97 -6.08 16.00
CA LEU A 385 12.57 -5.72 17.28
C LEU A 385 12.27 -6.76 18.38
N GLU A 386 11.04 -7.29 18.39
CA GLU A 386 10.62 -8.30 19.37
C GLU A 386 11.26 -9.67 19.13
N ASP A 387 11.22 -10.18 17.90
CA ASP A 387 11.68 -11.54 17.59
C ASP A 387 13.21 -11.63 17.49
N GLU A 388 13.86 -10.60 16.95
CA GLU A 388 15.27 -10.66 16.60
C GLU A 388 16.16 -10.01 17.67
N PHE A 389 15.65 -8.98 18.38
CA PHE A 389 16.37 -8.32 19.47
C PHE A 389 15.87 -8.71 20.87
N ASN A 390 14.80 -9.50 20.98
CA ASN A 390 14.17 -9.89 22.26
C ASN A 390 13.72 -8.68 23.10
N LEU A 391 13.39 -7.56 22.46
CA LEU A 391 12.85 -6.39 23.16
C LEU A 391 11.41 -6.67 23.61
N SER A 392 11.01 -6.10 24.76
CA SER A 392 9.61 -6.10 25.17
C SER A 392 8.77 -5.21 24.25
N ARG A 393 7.46 -5.47 24.14
CA ARG A 393 6.51 -4.64 23.38
C ARG A 393 6.66 -3.15 23.70
N ARG A 394 6.80 -2.81 24.99
CA ARG A 394 6.95 -1.42 25.44
C ARG A 394 8.22 -0.78 24.87
N GLU A 395 9.35 -1.47 24.92
CA GLU A 395 10.62 -0.98 24.39
C GLU A 395 10.58 -0.84 22.87
N SER A 396 10.03 -1.84 22.18
CA SER A 396 9.85 -1.83 20.72
C SER A 396 8.98 -0.67 20.25
N VAL A 397 7.84 -0.41 20.92
CA VAL A 397 6.94 0.68 20.57
C VAL A 397 7.56 2.04 20.88
N ILE A 398 8.27 2.20 22.00
CA ILE A 398 8.97 3.47 22.32
C ILE A 398 10.06 3.76 21.29
N LEU A 399 10.88 2.76 20.95
CA LEU A 399 11.95 2.91 19.96
C LEU A 399 11.37 3.22 18.58
N PHE A 400 10.34 2.48 18.16
CA PHE A 400 9.63 2.74 16.91
C PHE A 400 9.04 4.15 16.88
N ALA A 401 8.39 4.59 17.95
CA ALA A 401 7.81 5.92 18.05
C ALA A 401 8.88 7.02 17.92
N ILE A 402 10.00 6.91 18.64
CA ILE A 402 11.08 7.92 18.56
C ILE A 402 11.66 7.98 17.14
N VAL A 403 12.00 6.83 16.56
CA VAL A 403 12.62 6.75 15.23
C VAL A 403 11.65 7.25 14.16
N THR A 404 10.42 6.74 14.14
CA THR A 404 9.44 7.14 13.12
C THR A 404 8.97 8.58 13.28
N PHE A 405 8.90 9.11 14.51
CA PHE A 405 8.60 10.53 14.73
C PHE A 405 9.63 11.43 14.04
N ILE A 406 10.92 11.14 14.24
CA ILE A 406 12.01 11.89 13.58
C ILE A 406 11.91 11.75 12.06
N LEU A 407 11.70 10.52 11.57
CA LEU A 407 11.65 10.26 10.12
C LEU A 407 10.43 10.91 9.44
N CYS A 408 9.27 10.95 10.09
CA CYS A 408 8.06 11.62 9.58
C CYS A 408 8.29 13.10 9.26
N HIS A 409 9.25 13.76 9.94
CA HIS A 409 9.56 15.17 9.67
C HIS A 409 10.10 15.40 8.26
N ALA A 410 10.68 14.38 7.61
CA ALA A 410 11.05 14.46 6.19
C ALA A 410 9.83 14.79 5.32
N SER A 411 8.69 14.13 5.59
CA SER A 411 7.42 14.35 4.88
C SER A 411 6.74 15.65 5.29
N VAL A 412 6.74 15.95 6.60
CA VAL A 412 6.13 17.17 7.17
C VAL A 412 6.78 18.43 6.61
N LEU A 413 8.11 18.47 6.57
CA LEU A 413 8.88 19.64 6.13
C LEU A 413 9.15 19.64 4.62
N GLY A 414 9.20 18.46 4.00
CA GLY A 414 9.53 18.30 2.58
C GLY A 414 8.34 18.38 1.62
N GLY A 415 7.11 18.28 2.14
CA GLY A 415 5.89 18.41 1.35
C GLY A 415 5.73 17.37 0.24
N MET A 416 4.90 17.69 -0.76
CA MET A 416 4.54 16.79 -1.86
C MET A 416 5.73 16.22 -2.64
N PRO A 417 6.80 16.98 -2.97
CA PRO A 417 7.95 16.43 -3.68
C PRO A 417 8.66 15.30 -2.92
N VAL A 418 8.84 15.45 -1.61
CA VAL A 418 9.47 14.42 -0.76
C VAL A 418 8.54 13.22 -0.58
N ILE A 419 7.25 13.48 -0.30
CA ILE A 419 6.24 12.42 -0.18
C ILE A 419 6.20 11.57 -1.45
N GLY A 420 6.16 12.21 -2.63
CA GLY A 420 6.15 11.51 -3.91
C GLY A 420 7.41 10.67 -4.16
N GLU A 421 8.59 11.15 -3.74
CA GLU A 421 9.84 10.38 -3.86
C GLU A 421 9.84 9.16 -2.93
N LEU A 422 9.40 9.32 -1.68
CA LEU A 422 9.29 8.21 -0.71
C LEU A 422 8.27 7.16 -1.18
N ASP A 423 7.09 7.60 -1.62
CA ASP A 423 6.03 6.74 -2.17
C ASP A 423 6.54 5.96 -3.39
N PHE A 424 7.25 6.64 -4.31
CA PHE A 424 7.78 5.99 -5.49
C PHE A 424 8.70 4.80 -5.14
N TRP A 425 9.71 5.03 -4.30
CA TRP A 425 10.68 3.99 -3.99
C TRP A 425 10.09 2.86 -3.15
N ALA A 426 9.20 3.17 -2.19
CA ALA A 426 8.65 2.15 -1.31
C ALA A 426 7.48 1.39 -1.94
N SER A 427 6.48 2.13 -2.45
CA SER A 427 5.18 1.59 -2.86
C SER A 427 5.10 1.22 -4.33
N ASN A 428 6.03 1.66 -5.17
CA ASN A 428 6.09 1.22 -6.58
C ASN A 428 7.31 0.32 -6.85
N PHE A 429 8.53 0.73 -6.48
CA PHE A 429 9.73 -0.04 -6.80
C PHE A 429 10.00 -1.20 -5.83
N CYS A 430 10.24 -0.91 -4.54
CA CYS A 430 10.60 -1.92 -3.54
C CYS A 430 9.53 -3.00 -3.40
N LEU A 431 8.26 -2.59 -3.47
CA LEU A 431 7.13 -3.50 -3.42
C LEU A 431 7.24 -4.59 -4.51
N VAL A 432 7.38 -4.20 -5.78
CA VAL A 432 7.45 -5.15 -6.91
C VAL A 432 8.70 -6.03 -6.81
N VAL A 433 9.82 -5.47 -6.35
CA VAL A 433 11.06 -6.24 -6.12
C VAL A 433 10.84 -7.30 -5.04
N PHE A 434 10.20 -6.95 -3.91
CA PHE A 434 9.95 -7.90 -2.83
C PHE A 434 8.96 -8.98 -3.25
N ALA A 435 7.88 -8.62 -3.96
CA ALA A 435 6.94 -9.55 -4.57
C ALA A 435 7.62 -10.57 -5.50
N LEU A 436 8.61 -10.12 -6.29
CA LEU A 436 9.40 -11.01 -7.16
C LEU A 436 10.27 -11.96 -6.33
N VAL A 437 10.95 -11.45 -5.31
CA VAL A 437 11.80 -12.25 -4.42
C VAL A 437 10.98 -13.33 -3.74
N GLU A 438 9.85 -12.99 -3.12
CA GLU A 438 9.02 -13.96 -2.41
C GLU A 438 8.39 -14.99 -3.36
N ALA A 439 7.98 -14.58 -4.57
CA ALA A 439 7.44 -15.51 -5.56
C ALA A 439 8.49 -16.54 -6.01
N ILE A 440 9.72 -16.10 -6.28
CA ILE A 440 10.85 -16.99 -6.63
C ILE A 440 11.20 -17.89 -5.44
N LEU A 441 11.29 -17.31 -4.24
CA LEU A 441 11.62 -18.04 -3.03
C LEU A 441 10.57 -19.13 -2.76
N PHE A 442 9.29 -18.79 -2.88
CA PHE A 442 8.17 -19.70 -2.64
C PHE A 442 8.11 -20.82 -3.69
N ALA A 443 8.11 -20.48 -4.97
CA ALA A 443 7.83 -21.43 -6.03
C ALA A 443 9.06 -22.23 -6.50
N TRP A 444 10.25 -21.61 -6.54
CA TRP A 444 11.43 -22.19 -7.17
C TRP A 444 12.46 -22.67 -6.15
N VAL A 445 12.70 -21.90 -5.09
CA VAL A 445 13.75 -22.22 -4.10
C VAL A 445 13.22 -23.15 -3.01
N PHE A 446 12.14 -22.75 -2.32
CA PHE A 446 11.43 -23.60 -1.37
C PHE A 446 10.76 -24.77 -2.11
N GLY A 447 10.38 -24.53 -3.37
CA GLY A 447 9.92 -25.54 -4.29
C GLY A 447 8.41 -25.74 -4.22
N MET A 448 7.78 -25.66 -5.39
CA MET A 448 6.33 -25.62 -5.55
C MET A 448 5.58 -26.78 -4.87
N ASP A 449 6.15 -27.98 -4.75
CA ASP A 449 5.46 -29.10 -4.10
C ASP A 449 5.35 -28.91 -2.58
N ARG A 450 6.43 -28.45 -1.94
CA ARG A 450 6.43 -28.11 -0.51
C ARG A 450 5.56 -26.90 -0.26
N ALA A 451 5.71 -25.86 -1.09
CA ALA A 451 4.94 -24.64 -1.00
C ALA A 451 3.42 -24.89 -1.16
N TRP A 452 3.02 -25.73 -2.11
CA TRP A 452 1.62 -26.12 -2.33
C TRP A 452 1.05 -26.95 -1.19
N THR A 453 1.86 -27.82 -0.59
CA THR A 453 1.47 -28.60 0.60
C THR A 453 1.27 -27.70 1.80
N GLU A 454 2.20 -26.77 2.04
CA GLU A 454 2.12 -25.79 3.12
C GLU A 454 0.88 -24.91 2.94
N LEU A 455 0.66 -24.32 1.76
CA LEU A 455 -0.52 -23.52 1.43
C LEU A 455 -1.86 -24.23 1.74
N HIS A 456 -1.91 -25.55 1.58
CA HIS A 456 -3.12 -26.34 1.82
C HIS A 456 -3.20 -26.98 3.22
N ALA A 457 -2.17 -26.86 4.05
CA ALA A 457 -2.20 -27.37 5.42
C ALA A 457 -3.25 -26.60 6.22
N GLY A 458 -4.24 -27.32 6.78
CA GLY A 458 -5.36 -26.70 7.51
C GLY A 458 -6.31 -25.86 6.65
N SER A 459 -6.20 -25.92 5.32
CA SER A 459 -7.03 -25.10 4.43
C SER A 459 -8.48 -25.54 4.39
N ASP A 460 -9.41 -24.57 4.43
CA ASP A 460 -10.85 -24.82 4.32
C ASP A 460 -11.32 -24.91 2.87
N ILE A 461 -10.51 -24.42 1.93
CA ILE A 461 -10.75 -24.51 0.50
C ILE A 461 -9.55 -25.13 -0.20
N ARG A 462 -9.82 -25.81 -1.32
CA ARG A 462 -8.78 -26.25 -2.25
C ARG A 462 -8.62 -25.22 -3.35
N ILE A 463 -7.43 -24.63 -3.45
CA ILE A 463 -7.12 -23.67 -4.51
C ILE A 463 -7.12 -24.42 -5.85
N PRO A 464 -7.75 -23.87 -6.90
CA PRO A 464 -7.79 -24.49 -8.22
C PRO A 464 -6.40 -24.87 -8.74
N ARG A 465 -6.25 -26.07 -9.31
CA ARG A 465 -4.94 -26.60 -9.72
C ARG A 465 -4.19 -25.73 -10.73
N PHE A 466 -4.89 -24.95 -11.55
CA PHE A 466 -4.23 -24.05 -12.50
C PHE A 466 -3.42 -22.95 -11.77
N TYR A 467 -3.79 -22.55 -10.55
CA TYR A 467 -3.00 -21.61 -9.76
C TYR A 467 -1.64 -22.15 -9.38
N ARG A 468 -1.45 -23.48 -9.32
CA ARG A 468 -0.11 -24.05 -9.17
C ARG A 468 0.78 -23.70 -10.36
N PHE A 469 0.23 -23.66 -11.58
CA PHE A 469 0.96 -23.19 -12.76
C PHE A 469 1.17 -21.67 -12.72
N VAL A 470 0.15 -20.91 -12.30
CA VAL A 470 0.24 -19.45 -12.17
C VAL A 470 1.32 -19.04 -11.17
N LEU A 471 1.33 -19.63 -9.97
CA LEU A 471 2.34 -19.38 -8.93
C LEU A 471 3.75 -19.78 -9.40
N LYS A 472 3.86 -20.92 -10.10
CA LYS A 472 5.17 -21.44 -10.52
C LYS A 472 5.76 -20.70 -11.71
N TYR A 473 4.95 -20.24 -12.66
CA TYR A 473 5.46 -19.71 -13.92
C TYR A 473 4.94 -18.33 -14.25
N VAL A 474 3.62 -18.13 -14.20
CA VAL A 474 3.00 -16.87 -14.68
C VAL A 474 3.38 -15.70 -13.79
N THR A 475 3.18 -15.82 -12.47
CA THR A 475 3.41 -14.74 -11.49
C THR A 475 4.87 -14.27 -11.51
N PRO A 476 5.89 -15.15 -11.37
CA PRO A 476 7.28 -14.71 -11.38
C PRO A 476 7.69 -14.13 -12.73
N LEU A 477 7.24 -14.69 -13.86
CA LEU A 477 7.58 -14.18 -15.19
C LEU A 477 6.95 -12.80 -15.45
N LEU A 478 5.69 -12.59 -15.08
CA LEU A 478 5.04 -11.29 -15.19
C LEU A 478 5.77 -10.23 -14.37
N LEU A 479 6.18 -10.56 -13.14
CA LEU A 479 6.96 -9.67 -12.29
C LEU A 479 8.33 -9.32 -12.90
N ILE A 480 9.02 -10.29 -13.49
CA ILE A 480 10.29 -10.06 -14.21
C ILE A 480 10.07 -9.12 -15.40
N VAL A 481 8.99 -9.33 -16.18
CA VAL A 481 8.67 -8.49 -17.33
C VAL A 481 8.31 -7.07 -16.90
N ILE A 482 7.51 -6.90 -15.85
CA ILE A 482 7.13 -5.60 -15.27
C ILE A 482 8.40 -4.86 -14.83
N LEU A 483 9.23 -5.48 -14.00
CA LEU A 483 10.42 -4.84 -13.45
C LEU A 483 11.47 -4.55 -14.54
N GLY A 484 11.68 -5.50 -15.47
CA GLY A 484 12.59 -5.32 -16.60
C GLY A 484 12.12 -4.26 -17.59
N GLY A 485 10.82 -4.21 -17.88
CA GLY A 485 10.21 -3.21 -18.74
C GLY A 485 10.28 -1.81 -18.14
N TRP A 486 9.99 -1.66 -16.85
CA TRP A 486 10.19 -0.41 -16.13
C TRP A 486 11.68 0.01 -16.11
N ALA A 487 12.59 -0.93 -15.83
CA ALA A 487 14.02 -0.65 -15.80
C ALA A 487 14.53 -0.15 -17.17
N TRP A 488 14.00 -0.69 -18.26
CA TRP A 488 14.33 -0.25 -19.61
C TRP A 488 13.78 1.15 -19.95
N GLN A 489 12.56 1.45 -19.55
CA GLN A 489 11.85 2.68 -19.97
C GLN A 489 12.12 3.87 -19.06
N GLU A 490 12.16 3.65 -17.74
CA GLU A 490 12.00 4.71 -16.75
C GLU A 490 13.19 4.83 -15.79
N LEU A 491 14.11 3.85 -15.71
CA LEU A 491 15.22 3.86 -14.74
C LEU A 491 16.15 5.07 -14.92
N VAL A 492 16.66 5.29 -16.14
CA VAL A 492 17.62 6.39 -16.41
C VAL A 492 16.95 7.76 -16.20
N PRO A 493 15.75 8.04 -16.74
CA PRO A 493 15.04 9.28 -16.44
C PRO A 493 14.82 9.49 -14.94
N THR A 494 14.38 8.44 -14.22
CA THR A 494 14.11 8.49 -12.78
C THR A 494 15.38 8.81 -11.98
N LEU A 495 16.51 8.17 -12.31
CA LEU A 495 17.76 8.39 -11.59
C LEU A 495 18.36 9.78 -11.86
N THR A 496 18.25 10.28 -13.09
CA THR A 496 18.90 11.54 -13.50
C THR A 496 18.19 12.81 -13.03
N LEU A 497 16.94 12.72 -12.56
CA LEU A 497 16.11 13.88 -12.12
C LEU A 497 16.09 15.01 -13.15
N LYS A 498 16.24 14.67 -14.44
CA LYS A 498 16.43 15.64 -15.51
C LYS A 498 15.10 16.34 -15.80
N GLY A 499 15.02 17.64 -15.50
CA GLY A 499 13.82 18.46 -15.71
C GLY A 499 13.24 19.06 -14.43
N ASP A 500 13.61 18.54 -13.26
CA ASP A 500 13.08 19.04 -11.98
C ASP A 500 13.70 20.40 -11.59
N PRO A 501 12.92 21.32 -10.98
CA PRO A 501 13.43 22.55 -10.35
C PRO A 501 14.51 22.28 -9.28
N PRO A 502 15.45 23.21 -9.01
CA PRO A 502 16.56 22.98 -8.07
C PRO A 502 16.12 22.63 -6.63
N ASP A 503 15.06 23.27 -6.14
CA ASP A 503 14.45 23.04 -4.82
C ASP A 503 13.82 21.64 -4.73
N VAL A 504 13.08 21.23 -5.76
CA VAL A 504 12.50 19.88 -5.88
C VAL A 504 13.62 18.82 -5.95
N LYS A 505 14.68 19.08 -6.73
CA LYS A 505 15.83 18.18 -6.84
C LYS A 505 16.53 17.96 -5.50
N MET A 506 16.70 19.03 -4.71
CA MET A 506 17.33 18.94 -3.40
C MET A 506 16.51 18.05 -2.46
N GLY A 507 15.19 18.28 -2.38
CA GLY A 507 14.29 17.45 -1.57
C GLY A 507 14.33 15.97 -1.96
N LYS A 508 14.25 15.67 -3.26
CA LYS A 508 14.35 14.29 -3.77
C LYS A 508 15.70 13.64 -3.47
N THR A 509 16.80 14.39 -3.63
CA THR A 509 18.16 13.87 -3.36
C THR A 509 18.36 13.53 -1.89
N LEU A 510 17.94 14.42 -0.99
CA LEU A 510 17.98 14.17 0.46
C LEU A 510 17.13 12.95 0.84
N SER A 511 15.95 12.81 0.22
CA SER A 511 15.08 11.64 0.42
C SER A 511 15.77 10.34 -0.01
N ARG A 512 16.47 10.33 -1.14
CA ARG A 512 17.25 9.15 -1.59
C ARG A 512 18.39 8.80 -0.64
N ILE A 513 19.12 9.80 -0.15
CA ILE A 513 20.18 9.58 0.84
C ILE A 513 19.58 8.97 2.11
N LEU A 514 18.46 9.49 2.59
CA LEU A 514 17.73 8.94 3.74
C LEU A 514 17.34 7.48 3.51
N LEU A 515 16.75 7.16 2.35
CA LEU A 515 16.34 5.80 1.98
C LEU A 515 17.53 4.82 1.96
N VAL A 516 18.65 5.22 1.35
CA VAL A 516 19.87 4.39 1.31
C VAL A 516 20.44 4.16 2.71
N LEU A 517 20.50 5.21 3.54
CA LEU A 517 20.95 5.10 4.93
C LEU A 517 20.04 4.18 5.75
N MET A 518 18.73 4.33 5.64
CA MET A 518 17.75 3.48 6.32
C MET A 518 17.91 2.00 5.91
N PHE A 519 18.02 1.73 4.61
CA PHE A 519 18.22 0.37 4.11
C PHE A 519 19.55 -0.24 4.59
N ALA A 520 20.64 0.54 4.56
CA ALA A 520 21.94 0.12 5.06
C ALA A 520 21.92 -0.17 6.57
N ILE A 521 21.25 0.67 7.37
CA ILE A 521 21.06 0.45 8.81
C ILE A 521 20.30 -0.84 9.06
N LEU A 522 19.19 -1.09 8.36
CA LEU A 522 18.42 -2.34 8.52
C LEU A 522 19.24 -3.57 8.11
N CYS A 523 20.03 -3.48 7.04
CA CYS A 523 20.96 -4.55 6.65
C CYS A 523 22.02 -4.81 7.73
N PHE A 524 22.55 -3.74 8.33
CA PHE A 524 23.49 -3.84 9.45
C PHE A 524 22.85 -4.48 10.69
N LEU A 525 21.61 -4.11 11.03
CA LEU A 525 20.87 -4.72 12.14
C LEU A 525 20.64 -6.22 11.91
N VAL A 526 20.22 -6.62 10.71
CA VAL A 526 20.09 -8.04 10.33
C VAL A 526 21.44 -8.77 10.42
N TRP A 527 22.53 -8.14 9.97
CA TRP A 527 23.87 -8.72 10.14
C TRP A 527 24.24 -8.90 11.62
N ALA A 528 23.99 -7.89 12.46
CA ALA A 528 24.34 -7.90 13.87
C ALA A 528 23.59 -9.01 14.62
N VAL A 529 22.28 -9.17 14.35
CA VAL A 529 21.44 -10.24 14.93
C VAL A 529 21.99 -11.62 14.56
N TRP A 530 22.24 -11.89 13.28
CA TRP A 530 22.74 -13.20 12.86
C TRP A 530 24.14 -13.49 13.38
N ARG A 531 24.99 -12.46 13.52
CA ARG A 531 26.32 -12.61 14.13
C ARG A 531 26.21 -12.91 15.62
N ARG A 532 25.25 -12.33 16.34
CA ARG A 532 24.98 -12.63 17.75
C ARG A 532 24.54 -14.09 17.91
N ARG A 533 23.56 -14.54 17.14
CA ARG A 533 23.07 -15.93 17.15
C ARG A 533 24.17 -16.95 16.88
N ALA A 534 25.00 -16.71 15.86
CA ALA A 534 26.11 -17.60 15.55
C ALA A 534 27.12 -17.73 16.73
N ARG A 535 27.34 -16.65 17.49
CA ARG A 535 28.18 -16.69 18.70
C ARG A 535 27.50 -17.45 19.84
N GLU A 536 26.20 -17.25 20.04
CA GLU A 536 25.41 -17.96 21.06
C GLU A 536 25.38 -19.48 20.79
N GLU A 537 25.18 -19.89 19.52
CA GLU A 537 25.25 -21.30 19.10
C GLU A 537 26.64 -21.91 19.31
N GLN A 538 27.70 -21.18 18.97
CA GLN A 538 29.08 -21.62 19.21
C GLN A 538 29.39 -21.75 20.70
N ALA A 539 28.91 -20.83 21.54
CA ALA A 539 29.07 -20.88 22.98
C ALA A 539 28.31 -22.07 23.60
N ALA A 540 27.12 -22.38 23.09
CA ALA A 540 26.33 -23.53 23.55
C ALA A 540 26.93 -24.90 23.18
N LEU A 541 27.72 -24.95 22.10
CA LEU A 541 28.41 -26.16 21.64
C LEU A 541 29.82 -26.32 22.23
N ALA A 542 30.34 -25.32 22.94
CA ALA A 542 31.63 -25.42 23.61
C ALA A 542 31.52 -26.46 24.75
N PRO A 543 32.44 -27.45 24.84
CA PRO A 543 32.43 -28.40 25.94
C PRO A 543 32.54 -27.64 27.27
N ALA A 544 31.72 -28.03 28.25
CA ALA A 544 31.88 -27.56 29.63
C ALA A 544 33.34 -27.80 30.04
N SER A 545 34.02 -26.75 30.51
CA SER A 545 35.43 -26.86 30.90
C SER A 545 35.59 -28.01 31.88
N PRO A 546 36.47 -28.99 31.61
CA PRO A 546 36.90 -29.90 32.65
C PRO A 546 37.66 -29.08 33.71
N ASP A 547 37.38 -29.38 34.98
CA ASP A 547 38.11 -28.97 36.18
C ASP A 547 37.72 -27.68 36.91
N ALA A 548 36.99 -27.88 38.00
CA ALA A 548 37.34 -27.30 39.31
C ALA A 548 36.94 -28.25 40.47
N SER A 549 37.12 -29.57 40.33
CA SER A 549 36.88 -30.54 41.42
C SER A 549 38.00 -31.56 41.61
N SER A 550 39.23 -31.21 41.23
CA SER A 550 40.41 -32.04 41.49
C SER A 550 41.64 -31.26 41.91
N GLU A 551 41.48 -30.25 42.77
CA GLU A 551 42.54 -29.93 43.73
C GLU A 551 42.25 -30.74 45.00
N GLY A 552 42.80 -31.95 45.00
CA GLY A 552 42.80 -32.83 46.16
C GLY A 552 44.00 -32.57 47.07
N LEU A 553 43.83 -33.10 48.29
CA LEU A 553 44.84 -33.61 49.22
C LEU A 553 45.69 -32.60 50.00
#